data_AF-A0A0N4SW02-F1
#
_entry.id   AF-A0A0N4SW02-F1
#
_cell.length_a   1.000
_cell.length_b   1.000
_cell.length_c   1.000
_cell.angle_alpha   90.00
_cell.angle_beta   90.00
_cell.angle_gamma   90.00
#
_symmetry.space_group_name_H-M   'P 1'
#
loop_
_entity.id
_entity.type
_entity.pdbx_description
1 polymer ?
#
loop_
_entity_poly.entity_id
_entity_poly.type
_entity_poly.pdbx_seq_one_letter_code
_entity_poly.pdbx_strand_id
1 'polypeptide(L)'
;LIGITCGLAIYNSTVVDLHFPLALYKKLLNVKPSLEDLKELSPTEGRSLQELLDYPGEDIEETFCLNFTVCRESYGVIEQKKLIPGGDRVAVCKDNR
;
A
#
# COMPACT_ATOMS: atom_id res chain seq x y z
N LEU A 1 -13.74 -6.32 -17.95
CA LEU A 1 -13.25 -6.38 -19.35
C LEU A 1 -11.76 -6.71 -19.41
N ILE A 2 -10.86 -5.85 -18.89
CA ILE A 2 -9.40 -6.05 -18.97
C ILE A 2 -8.91 -7.43 -18.48
N GLY A 3 -9.41 -7.92 -17.34
CA GLY A 3 -9.02 -9.23 -16.81
C GLY A 3 -9.43 -10.40 -17.71
N ILE A 4 -10.60 -10.31 -18.36
CA ILE A 4 -11.06 -11.35 -19.31
C ILE A 4 -10.16 -11.33 -20.55
N THR A 5 -9.84 -10.15 -21.08
CA THR A 5 -8.93 -10.00 -22.22
C THR A 5 -7.54 -10.55 -21.90
N CYS A 6 -6.98 -10.23 -20.72
CA CYS A 6 -5.70 -10.77 -20.27
C CYS A 6 -5.74 -12.29 -20.13
N GLY A 7 -6.81 -12.84 -19.52
CA GLY A 7 -7.01 -14.28 -19.37
C GLY A 7 -7.11 -15.00 -20.72
N LEU A 8 -7.84 -14.43 -21.69
CA LEU A 8 -7.95 -14.98 -23.04
C LEU A 8 -6.61 -14.93 -23.78
N ALA A 9 -5.83 -13.87 -23.63
CA ALA A 9 -4.52 -13.79 -24.27
C ALA A 9 -3.56 -14.86 -23.72
N ILE A 10 -3.52 -15.04 -22.39
CA ILE A 10 -2.75 -16.11 -21.74
C ILE A 10 -3.23 -17.49 -22.23
N TYR A 11 -4.54 -17.73 -22.27
CA TYR A 11 -5.12 -19.00 -22.73
C TYR A 11 -4.74 -19.34 -24.18
N ASN A 12 -4.74 -18.34 -25.07
CA ASN A 12 -4.40 -18.52 -26.48
C ASN A 12 -2.88 -18.40 -26.76
N SER A 13 -2.02 -18.36 -25.73
CA SER A 13 -0.57 -18.17 -25.86
C SER A 13 -0.19 -16.90 -26.65
N THR A 14 -1.02 -15.87 -26.56
CA THR A 14 -0.79 -14.56 -27.17
C THR A 14 -0.07 -13.65 -26.18
N VAL A 15 1.07 -13.09 -26.59
CA VAL A 15 1.81 -12.11 -25.80
C VAL A 15 1.07 -10.77 -25.82
N VAL A 16 0.86 -10.17 -24.66
CA VAL A 16 0.33 -8.82 -24.51
C VAL A 16 1.36 -7.97 -23.79
N ASP A 17 1.64 -6.81 -24.35
CA ASP A 17 2.58 -5.85 -23.76
C ASP A 17 1.89 -5.03 -22.66
N LEU A 18 1.92 -5.54 -21.42
CA LEU A 18 1.29 -4.92 -20.25
C LEU A 18 2.32 -4.64 -19.16
N HIS A 19 2.59 -3.36 -18.95
CA HIS A 19 3.53 -2.87 -17.94
C HIS A 19 2.83 -2.67 -16.59
N PHE A 20 2.28 -3.74 -16.02
CA PHE A 20 1.69 -3.68 -14.68
C PHE A 20 2.75 -3.75 -13.57
N PRO A 21 2.52 -3.08 -12.42
CA PRO A 21 3.40 -3.18 -11.28
C PRO A 21 3.51 -4.60 -10.73
N LEU A 22 4.65 -4.94 -10.13
CA LEU A 22 4.90 -6.28 -9.57
C LEU A 22 3.85 -6.67 -8.52
N ALA A 23 3.38 -5.69 -7.76
CA ALA A 23 2.32 -5.82 -6.76
C ALA A 23 1.04 -6.48 -7.32
N LEU A 24 0.68 -6.21 -8.58
CA LEU A 24 -0.51 -6.79 -9.21
C LEU A 24 -0.33 -8.28 -9.45
N TYR A 25 0.83 -8.70 -9.97
CA TYR A 25 1.13 -10.12 -10.19
C TYR A 25 1.17 -10.89 -8.87
N LYS A 26 1.77 -10.31 -7.82
CA LYS A 26 1.73 -10.88 -6.48
C LYS A 26 0.29 -11.08 -5.99
N LYS A 27 -0.57 -10.07 -6.17
CA LYS A 27 -1.99 -10.17 -5.82
C LYS A 27 -2.72 -11.27 -6.60
N LEU A 28 -2.47 -11.41 -7.90
CA LEU A 28 -3.08 -12.47 -8.72
C LEU A 28 -2.63 -13.87 -8.30
N LEU A 29 -1.39 -14.02 -7.84
CA LEU A 29 -0.81 -15.27 -7.36
C LEU A 29 -1.03 -15.52 -5.86
N ASN A 30 -1.83 -14.69 -5.19
CA ASN A 30 -2.07 -14.73 -3.75
C ASN A 30 -0.78 -14.65 -2.90
N VAL A 31 0.24 -13.96 -3.43
CA VAL A 31 1.47 -13.60 -2.72
C VAL A 31 1.25 -12.30 -1.97
N LYS A 32 1.61 -12.27 -0.68
CA LYS A 32 1.48 -11.07 0.15
C LYS A 32 2.44 -9.97 -0.37
N PRO A 33 1.94 -8.75 -0.69
CA PRO A 33 2.80 -7.65 -1.06
C PRO A 33 3.62 -7.13 0.14
N SER A 34 4.77 -6.54 -0.14
CA SER A 34 5.68 -5.93 0.83
C SER A 34 5.72 -4.40 0.69
N LEU A 35 6.49 -3.74 1.56
CA LEU A 35 6.73 -2.29 1.47
C LEU A 35 7.42 -1.90 0.15
N GLU A 36 8.25 -2.78 -0.43
CA GLU A 36 8.86 -2.55 -1.74
C GLU A 36 7.83 -2.42 -2.86
N ASP A 37 6.75 -3.21 -2.80
CA ASP A 37 5.65 -3.09 -3.76
C ASP A 37 4.92 -1.74 -3.62
N LEU A 38 4.81 -1.22 -2.39
CA LEU A 38 4.24 0.10 -2.16
C LEU A 38 5.18 1.21 -2.63
N LYS A 39 6.50 1.05 -2.52
CA LYS A 39 7.48 2.01 -3.08
C LYS A 39 7.38 2.12 -4.60
N GLU A 40 7.05 1.03 -5.30
CA GLU A 40 6.78 1.06 -6.75
C GLU A 40 5.47 1.78 -7.07
N LEU A 41 4.39 1.49 -6.31
CA LEU A 41 3.06 2.04 -6.56
C LEU A 41 2.91 3.50 -6.12
N SER A 42 3.57 3.86 -5.02
CA SER A 42 3.42 5.12 -4.29
C SER A 42 4.76 5.48 -3.64
N PRO A 43 5.72 6.02 -4.41
CA PRO A 43 7.09 6.22 -3.95
C PRO A 43 7.20 7.13 -2.71
N THR A 44 6.33 8.13 -2.59
CA THR A 44 6.33 9.06 -1.46
C THR A 44 5.94 8.35 -0.16
N GLU A 45 4.81 7.66 -0.17
CA GLU A 45 4.28 6.91 0.97
C GLU A 45 5.19 5.75 1.33
N GLY A 46 5.72 5.02 0.34
CA GLY A 46 6.65 3.93 0.56
C GLY A 46 7.97 4.39 1.21
N ARG A 47 8.49 5.57 0.83
CA ARG A 47 9.67 6.17 1.48
C ARG A 47 9.35 6.68 2.88
N SER A 48 8.23 7.38 3.07
CA SER A 48 7.83 7.90 4.37
C SER A 48 7.62 6.78 5.40
N LEU A 49 7.02 5.66 4.99
CA LEU A 49 6.89 4.48 5.87
C LEU A 49 8.24 3.80 6.12
N GLN A 50 9.16 3.80 5.16
CA GLN A 50 10.52 3.32 5.39
C GLN A 50 11.26 4.20 6.41
N GLU A 51 11.12 5.52 6.32
CA GLU A 51 11.68 6.47 7.29
C GLU A 51 11.13 6.23 8.70
N LEU A 52 9.84 5.94 8.84
CA LEU A 52 9.22 5.55 10.12
C LEU A 52 9.84 4.28 10.71
N LEU A 53 10.09 3.26 9.87
CA LEU A 53 10.69 1.99 10.30
C LEU A 53 12.16 2.15 10.69
N ASP A 54 12.90 2.97 9.95
CA ASP A 54 14.33 3.20 10.15
C ASP A 54 14.61 4.27 11.21
N TYR A 55 13.57 4.95 11.73
CA TYR A 55 13.72 5.98 12.74
C TYR A 55 14.31 5.41 14.05
N PRO A 56 15.48 5.92 14.50
CA PRO A 56 16.18 5.38 15.66
C PRO A 56 15.68 5.95 17.00
N GLY A 57 14.91 7.04 16.98
CA GLY A 57 14.38 7.69 18.18
C GLY A 57 13.24 6.90 18.83
N GLU A 58 13.02 7.16 20.12
CA GLU A 58 11.91 6.59 20.89
C GLU A 58 10.64 7.45 20.80
N ASP A 59 10.77 8.70 20.35
CA ASP A 59 9.75 9.74 20.23
C ASP A 59 8.95 9.66 18.92
N ILE A 60 8.57 8.44 18.51
CA ILE A 60 7.88 8.19 17.24
C ILE A 60 6.51 8.87 17.22
N GLU A 61 5.79 8.78 18.32
CA GLU A 61 4.43 9.34 18.43
C GLU A 61 4.47 10.86 18.24
N GLU A 62 5.40 11.55 18.89
CA GLU A 62 5.57 13.00 18.81
C GLU A 62 6.15 13.44 17.46
N THR A 63 7.10 12.67 16.92
CA THR A 63 7.80 13.02 15.67
C THR A 63 6.90 12.87 14.45
N PHE A 64 6.16 11.76 14.37
CA PHE A 64 5.36 11.43 13.18
C PHE A 64 3.89 11.80 13.32
N CYS A 65 3.36 11.89 14.56
CA CYS A 65 1.96 12.22 14.84
C CYS A 65 0.96 11.37 14.03
N LEU A 66 1.28 10.08 13.83
CA LEU A 66 0.47 9.15 13.05
C LEU A 66 -0.48 8.33 13.94
N ASN A 67 -1.60 7.92 13.36
CA ASN A 67 -2.51 6.93 13.92
C ASN A 67 -2.83 5.87 12.86
N PHE A 68 -3.59 4.83 13.20
CA PHE A 68 -3.96 3.77 12.27
C PHE A 68 -5.13 4.18 11.35
N THR A 69 -5.00 5.31 10.66
CA THR A 69 -5.94 5.78 9.64
C THR A 69 -5.23 6.19 8.35
N VAL A 70 -5.97 6.22 7.24
CA VAL A 70 -5.50 6.73 5.96
C VAL A 70 -6.57 7.62 5.34
N CYS A 71 -6.17 8.77 4.80
CA CYS A 71 -7.04 9.62 4.01
C CYS A 71 -6.90 9.23 2.54
N ARG A 72 -8.03 8.98 1.87
CA ARG A 72 -8.05 8.67 0.44
C ARG A 72 -9.07 9.55 -0.25
N GLU A 73 -8.64 10.19 -1.32
CA GLU A 73 -9.56 10.84 -2.24
C GLU A 73 -10.20 9.79 -3.15
N SER A 74 -11.53 9.80 -3.24
CA SER A 74 -12.30 8.98 -4.16
C SER A 74 -13.39 9.86 -4.79
N TYR A 75 -13.30 10.08 -6.10
CA TYR A 75 -14.27 10.87 -6.87
C TYR A 75 -14.48 12.30 -6.32
N GLY A 76 -13.40 12.97 -5.88
CA GLY A 76 -13.45 14.33 -5.33
C GLY A 76 -13.91 14.40 -3.87
N VAL A 77 -14.16 13.26 -3.22
CA VAL A 77 -14.48 13.18 -1.79
C VAL A 77 -13.27 12.60 -1.06
N ILE A 78 -12.81 13.31 -0.02
CA ILE A 78 -11.76 12.80 0.87
C ILE A 78 -12.42 11.99 1.98
N GLU A 79 -12.10 10.70 2.03
CA GLU A 79 -12.58 9.79 3.07
C GLU A 79 -11.43 9.36 3.97
N GLN A 80 -11.64 9.44 5.28
CA GLN A 80 -10.74 8.86 6.26
C GLN A 80 -11.16 7.42 6.57
N LYS A 81 -10.26 6.47 6.34
CA LYS A 81 -10.48 5.06 6.59
C LYS A 81 -9.58 4.58 7.73
N LYS A 82 -10.18 3.84 8.67
CA LYS A 82 -9.45 3.20 9.77
C LYS A 82 -8.81 1.90 9.27
N LEU A 83 -7.52 1.71 9.55
CA LEU A 83 -6.76 0.52 9.16
C LEU A 83 -7.02 -0.66 10.11
N ILE A 84 -7.34 -0.35 11.37
CA ILE A 84 -7.76 -1.31 12.41
C ILE A 84 -9.03 -0.78 13.10
N PRO A 85 -9.81 -1.63 13.80
CA PRO A 85 -10.94 -1.17 14.60
C PRO A 85 -10.51 -0.10 15.62
N GLY A 86 -11.13 1.08 15.58
CA GLY A 86 -10.77 2.21 16.46
C GLY A 86 -9.40 2.84 16.19
N GLY A 87 -8.80 2.60 15.01
CA GLY A 87 -7.45 3.06 14.67
C GLY A 87 -7.23 4.58 14.73
N ASP A 88 -8.29 5.38 14.73
CA ASP A 88 -8.25 6.84 14.97
C ASP A 88 -7.77 7.22 16.38
N ARG A 89 -7.87 6.30 17.34
CA ARG A 89 -7.49 6.51 18.75
C ARG A 89 -6.22 5.77 19.15
N VAL A 90 -5.61 5.04 18.21
CA VAL A 90 -4.39 4.28 18.45
C VAL A 90 -3.25 5.03 17.78
N ALA A 91 -2.37 5.63 18.57
CA ALA A 91 -1.17 6.28 18.08
C ALA A 91 -0.16 5.24 17.58
N VAL A 92 0.61 5.62 16.57
CA VAL A 92 1.76 4.84 16.10
C VAL A 92 2.95 5.16 17.00
N CYS A 93 3.51 4.13 17.62
CA CYS A 93 4.65 4.18 18.51
C CYS A 93 5.65 3.07 18.16
N LYS A 94 6.76 2.98 18.90
CA LYS A 94 7.83 2.03 18.62
C LYS A 94 7.41 0.56 18.64
N ASP A 95 6.46 0.21 19.48
CA ASP A 95 6.01 -1.18 19.64
C ASP A 95 5.08 -1.65 18.51
N ASN A 96 4.49 -0.72 17.73
CA ASN A 96 3.45 -1.02 16.76
C ASN A 96 3.69 -0.42 15.35
N ARG A 97 4.88 0.12 15.08
CA ARG A 97 5.31 0.59 13.76
C ARG A 97 5.45 -0.54 12.73
#